data_AF-A0A973WWQ7-F1
#
_entry.id   AF-A0A973WWQ7-F1
#
_cell.length_a   1.000
_cell.length_b   1.000
_cell.length_c   1.000
_cell.angle_alpha   90.00
_cell.angle_beta   90.00
_cell.angle_gamma   90.00
#
_symmetry.space_group_name_H-M   'P 1'
#
loop_
_entity.id
_entity.type
_entity.pdbx_description
1 polymer ?
#
loop_
_entity_poly.entity_id
_entity_poly.type
_entity_poly.pdbx_seq_one_letter_code
_entity_poly.pdbx_strand_id
1 'polypeptide(L)' 'MSDRTETLKLARARMVEDQDAFTKVLAAPFDRNNAERARVKFIEIQDLIDAIDRAIAGDSTDAAPPSAAS' A
#
# COMPACT_ATOMS: atom_id res chain seq x y z
N MET A 1 4.43 19.91 -2.18
CA MET A 1 4.78 18.63 -1.53
C MET A 1 4.71 18.90 -0.04
N SER A 2 3.66 18.44 0.62
CA SER A 2 3.48 18.64 2.06
C SER A 2 4.23 17.55 2.82
N ASP A 3 4.79 17.83 3.99
CA ASP A 3 5.51 16.85 4.85
C ASP A 3 4.70 15.56 5.06
N ARG A 4 3.37 15.67 5.08
CA ARG A 4 2.43 14.55 5.11
C ARG A 4 2.54 13.63 3.89
N THR A 5 2.57 14.18 2.68
CA THR A 5 2.66 13.40 1.44
C THR A 5 3.98 12.63 1.37
N GLU A 6 5.07 13.25 1.84
CA GLU A 6 6.39 12.59 1.91
C GLU A 6 6.41 11.46 2.94
N THR A 7 5.80 11.69 4.10
CA THR A 7 5.58 10.66 5.13
C THR A 7 4.79 9.47 4.59
N LEU A 8 3.71 9.72 3.83
CA LEU A 8 2.89 8.65 3.23
C LEU A 8 3.68 7.85 2.19
N LYS A 9 4.54 8.49 1.37
CA LYS A 9 5.41 7.80 0.42
C LYS A 9 6.42 6.89 1.10
N LEU A 10 7.01 7.33 2.22
CA LEU A 10 7.92 6.51 3.03
C LEU A 10 7.18 5.31 3.64
N ALA A 11 5.99 5.52 4.19
CA ALA A 11 5.15 4.44 4.72
C ALA A 11 4.81 3.41 3.63
N ARG A 12 4.44 3.87 2.42
CA ARG A 12 4.20 3.01 1.26
C ARG A 12 5.43 2.16 0.91
N ALA A 13 6.60 2.78 0.82
CA ALA A 13 7.84 2.08 0.49
C ALA A 13 8.11 0.95 1.49
N ARG A 14 7.92 1.21 2.78
CA ARG A 14 8.07 0.19 3.82
C ARG A 14 7.08 -0.98 3.67
N MET A 15 5.82 -0.69 3.34
CA MET A 15 4.82 -1.76 3.15
C MET A 15 5.13 -2.64 1.93
N VAL A 16 5.72 -2.08 0.88
CA VAL A 16 6.19 -2.85 -0.28
C VAL A 16 7.35 -3.78 0.09
N GLU A 17 8.28 -3.34 0.94
CA GLU A 17 9.35 -4.22 1.47
C GLU A 17 8.76 -5.39 2.26
N ASP A 18 7.79 -5.11 3.13
CA ASP A 18 7.13 -6.15 3.93
C ASP A 18 6.35 -7.13 3.03
N GLN A 19 5.70 -6.66 1.96
CA GLN A 19 5.02 -7.49 0.95
C GLN A 19 5.98 -8.47 0.24
N ASP A 20 7.18 -8.01 -0.14
CA ASP A 20 8.19 -8.84 -0.80
C ASP A 20 8.63 -10.03 0.08
N ALA A 21 8.74 -9.82 1.40
CA ALA A 21 9.05 -10.89 2.34
C ALA A 21 7.98 -12.00 2.34
N PHE A 22 6.69 -11.66 2.29
CA PHE A 22 5.61 -12.65 2.21
C PHE A 22 5.57 -13.34 0.84
N THR A 23 5.85 -12.61 -0.24
CA THR A 23 5.91 -13.18 -1.59
C THR A 23 6.97 -14.28 -1.68
N LYS A 24 8.14 -14.08 -1.05
CA LYS A 24 9.20 -15.10 -0.97
C LYS A 24 8.74 -16.35 -0.21
N VAL A 25 8.01 -16.20 0.89
CA VAL A 25 7.45 -17.34 1.65
C VAL A 25 6.43 -18.11 0.81
N LEU A 26 5.58 -17.40 0.06
CA LEU A 26 4.58 -18.04 -0.81
C LEU A 26 5.20 -18.73 -2.03
N ALA A 27 6.37 -18.29 -2.49
CA ALA A 27 7.11 -18.90 -3.59
C ALA A 27 7.98 -20.10 -3.18
N ALA A 28 8.19 -20.32 -1.87
CA ALA A 28 8.95 -21.46 -1.34
C ALA A 28 8.16 -22.79 -1.47
N PRO A 29 8.82 -23.95 -1.32
CA PRO A 29 8.12 -25.24 -1.26
C PRO A 29 6.97 -25.22 -0.24
N PHE A 30 5.85 -25.83 -0.61
CA PHE A 30 4.59 -25.66 0.10
C PHE A 30 4.68 -26.15 1.56
N ASP A 31 4.63 -25.20 2.48
CA ASP A 31 4.37 -25.42 3.90
C ASP A 31 3.00 -24.80 4.22
N ARG A 32 2.00 -25.65 4.50
CA ARG A 32 0.62 -25.21 4.69
C ARG A 32 0.46 -24.14 5.77
N ASN A 33 1.16 -24.27 6.90
CA ASN A 33 1.00 -23.33 8.02
C ASN A 33 1.67 -22.00 7.68
N ASN A 34 2.87 -22.04 7.10
CA ASN A 34 3.57 -20.83 6.69
C ASN A 34 2.87 -20.12 5.51
N ALA A 35 2.33 -20.88 4.56
CA ALA A 35 1.60 -20.36 3.41
C ALA A 35 0.26 -19.71 3.82
N GLU A 36 -0.52 -20.33 4.72
CA GLU A 36 -1.80 -19.76 5.16
C GLU A 36 -1.59 -18.45 5.92
N ARG A 37 -0.63 -18.42 6.86
CA ARG A 37 -0.29 -17.18 7.58
C ARG A 37 0.24 -16.10 6.64
N ALA A 38 1.09 -16.47 5.67
CA ALA A 38 1.63 -15.53 4.70
C ALA A 38 0.53 -14.95 3.79
N ARG A 39 -0.48 -15.74 3.40
CA ARG A 39 -1.61 -15.25 2.59
C ARG A 39 -2.44 -14.22 3.34
N VAL A 40 -2.82 -14.50 4.59
CA VAL A 40 -3.59 -13.56 5.41
C VAL A 40 -2.84 -12.23 5.56
N LYS A 41 -1.54 -12.29 5.90
CA LYS A 41 -0.68 -11.11 6.05
C LYS A 41 -0.47 -10.35 4.74
N PHE A 42 -0.37 -11.06 3.62
CA PHE A 42 -0.21 -10.45 2.31
C PHE A 42 -1.44 -9.62 1.90
N ILE A 43 -2.66 -10.13 2.16
CA ILE A 43 -3.91 -9.40 1.89
C ILE A 43 -3.98 -8.13 2.75
N GLU A 44 -3.71 -8.23 4.05
CA GLU A 44 -3.69 -7.07 4.95
C GLU A 44 -2.73 -5.98 4.48
N ILE A 45 -1.56 -6.36 3.96
CA ILE A 45 -0.58 -5.41 3.44
C ILE A 45 -1.04 -4.79 2.11
N GLN A 46 -1.70 -5.55 1.24
CA GLN A 46 -2.31 -4.99 0.02
C GLN A 46 -3.37 -3.94 0.35
N ASP A 47 -4.27 -4.24 1.28
CA ASP A 47 -5.31 -3.29 1.72
C ASP A 47 -4.68 -2.00 2.30
N LEU A 48 -3.57 -2.14 3.04
CA LEU A 48 -2.85 -0.99 3.60
C LEU A 48 -2.14 -0.17 2.53
N ILE A 49 -1.49 -0.80 1.55
CA ILE A 49 -0.86 -0.11 0.41
C ILE A 49 -1.93 0.67 -0.37
N ASP A 50 -3.07 0.04 -0.67
CA ASP A 50 -4.17 0.66 -1.41
C ASP A 50 -4.76 1.86 -0.65
N ALA A 51 -4.89 1.76 0.67
CA ALA A 51 -5.33 2.88 1.51
C ALA A 51 -4.34 4.06 1.49
N ILE A 52 -3.03 3.77 1.54
CA ILE A 52 -1.98 4.80 1.44
C ILE A 52 -1.99 5.45 0.06
N ASP A 53 -2.10 4.66 -1.01
CA ASP A 53 -2.15 5.16 -2.39
C ASP A 53 -3.37 6.06 -2.61
N ARG A 54 -4.53 5.68 -2.06
CA ARG A 54 -5.73 6.51 -2.07
C ARG A 54 -5.55 7.80 -1.26
N ALA A 55 -4.86 7.76 -0.12
CA ALA A 55 -4.60 8.95 0.68
C ALA A 55 -3.65 9.94 -0.04
N ILE A 56 -2.64 9.42 -0.75
CA ILE A 56 -1.73 10.22 -1.59
C ILE A 56 -2.47 10.83 -2.78
N ALA A 57 -3.36 10.06 -3.43
CA ALA A 57 -4.17 10.54 -4.55
C ALA A 57 -5.22 11.59 -4.12
N GLY A 58 -5.77 11.46 -2.91
CA GLY A 58 -6.67 12.44 -2.31
C GLY A 58 -6.00 13.81 -2.10
N ASP A 59 -4.75 13.81 -1.62
CA ASP A 59 -3.91 15.02 -1.51
C ASP A 59 -3.66 15.69 -2.88
N SER A 60 -3.76 14.93 -3.98
CA SER A 60 -3.53 15.42 -5.35
C SER A 60 -4.80 16.01 -5.98
N THR A 61 -5.98 15.54 -5.57
CA THR A 61 -7.29 15.99 -6.09
C THR A 61 -7.76 17.29 -5.44
N ASP A 62 -7.43 17.52 -4.17
CA ASP A 62 -7.78 18.75 -3.44
C ASP A 62 -7.05 20.00 -3.96
N ALA A 63 -6.14 19.84 -4.92
CA ALA A 63 -5.43 20.92 -5.61
C ALA A 63 -6.09 21.41 -6.91
N ALA A 64 -7.20 20.81 -7.35
CA ALA A 64 -7.95 21.25 -8.53
C ALA A 64 -9.17 22.09 -8.11
N PRO A 65 -9.26 23.38 -8.46
CA PRO A 65 -10.47 24.16 -8.18
C PRO A 65 -11.65 23.59 -8.97
N PRO A 66 -12.89 23.69 -8.46
CA PRO A 66 -14.06 23.29 -9.22
C PRO A 66 -14.12 24.14 -10.48
N SER A 67 -13.91 23.50 -11.64
CA SER A 67 -14.14 24.12 -12.94
C SER A 67 -15.57 24.67 -12.96
N ALA A 68 -15.69 26.00 -12.97
CA ALA A 68 -16.92 26.71 -13.23
C ALA A 68 -17.42 26.29 -14.62
N ALA A 69 -18.40 25.39 -14.66
CA ALA A 69 -19.20 25.16 -15.85
C ALA A 69 -20.39 26.11 -15.78
N SER A 70 -20.35 27.12 -16.66
CA SER A 70 -21.44 28.03 -17.01
C SER A 70 -22.48 27.33 -17.89
#